data_AF-A0A165PTX5-F1
#
_entry.id   AF-A0A165PTX5-F1
#
_cell.length_a   1.000
_cell.length_b   1.000
_cell.length_c   1.000
_cell.angle_alpha   90.00
_cell.angle_beta   90.00
_cell.angle_gamma   90.00
#
_symmetry.space_group_name_H-M   'P 1'
#
loop_
_entity.id
_entity.type
_entity.pdbx_description
1 polymer ?
#
loop_
_entity_poly.entity_id
_entity_poly.type
_entity_poly.pdbx_seq_one_letter_code
_entity_poly.pdbx_strand_id
1 'polypeptide(L)'
;MDAQLASWAVQQHAATALSFVGFVLVSIPLYWHLEAWNVGCVVYIFWCGTQCLIQFINMNIWRDNVIAWVPVWCDIVTRFRIASSIGICTASLVINRRLYKIATISTVSMTQSDKKRMIWVDLAIGILPSVVCVALFWFIQGHRFDIYEGYGCLFEIANTILSYFLLTAWPIVIGCISATYCFRTLRAFFKRRKQFRELMSSNRNLTFNRYLRLMGLASIEIACTVPLASWNLYMQSRSPLYVWKGLADLHYDFSRIGQYPAIIWLNAPLTKPAIIFDIWDIIICAFVFFAFFGCAEEARKHYSMAATTMAKRVGLSTSWLTRSSTTGSYGLNGSKPTTSALGRITIPTFVQHKRRNSLDSFSDRLSTSVSIGEDTPVDELKVSYSPSQHSAGSSTYVSSPMSAKDSEKVHPFVFPPPPPPPPARVHDPASPTRASPQDVPSSVHDNTLDMV
;
A
#
# COMPACT_ATOMS: atom_id res chain seq x y z
N MET A 1 -17.67 21.83 29.02
CA MET A 1 -16.30 21.26 28.90
C MET A 1 -16.31 19.78 29.28
N ASP A 2 -16.86 19.44 30.45
CA ASP A 2 -16.91 18.06 30.96
C ASP A 2 -17.71 17.08 30.07
N ALA A 3 -18.82 17.54 29.49
CA ALA A 3 -19.60 16.74 28.53
C ALA A 3 -18.81 16.40 27.25
N GLN A 4 -17.88 17.27 26.83
CA GLN A 4 -17.05 17.03 25.65
C GLN A 4 -15.93 16.02 25.94
N LEU A 5 -15.35 16.07 27.15
CA LEU A 5 -14.38 15.07 27.61
C LEU A 5 -15.04 13.70 27.82
N ALA A 6 -16.24 13.66 28.40
CA ALA A 6 -16.99 12.42 28.58
C ALA A 6 -17.36 11.78 27.24
N SER A 7 -17.83 12.57 26.27
CA SER A 7 -18.12 12.06 24.92
C SER A 7 -16.86 11.60 24.18
N TRP A 8 -15.74 12.30 24.34
CA TRP A 8 -14.45 11.88 23.81
C TRP A 8 -14.00 10.53 24.38
N ALA A 9 -14.08 10.32 25.69
CA ALA A 9 -13.70 9.05 26.32
C ALA A 9 -14.47 7.86 25.73
N VAL A 10 -15.78 8.00 25.52
CA VAL A 10 -16.60 6.95 24.88
C VAL A 10 -16.16 6.70 23.44
N GLN A 11 -15.93 7.76 22.66
CA GLN A 11 -15.45 7.64 21.27
C GLN A 11 -14.07 6.98 21.21
N GLN A 12 -13.18 7.32 22.12
CA GLN A 12 -11.84 6.77 22.22
C GLN A 12 -11.86 5.27 22.52
N HIS A 13 -12.69 4.82 23.46
CA HIS A 13 -12.86 3.39 23.74
C HIS A 13 -13.42 2.62 22.54
N ALA A 14 -14.44 3.19 21.88
CA ALA A 14 -15.02 2.60 20.68
C ALA A 14 -13.98 2.51 19.55
N ALA A 15 -13.26 3.59 19.28
CA ALA A 15 -12.21 3.64 18.25
C ALA A 15 -11.08 2.64 18.56
N THR A 16 -10.62 2.55 19.81
CA THR A 16 -9.58 1.59 20.22
C THR A 16 -10.03 0.15 19.94
N ALA A 17 -11.24 -0.22 20.36
CA ALA A 17 -11.78 -1.56 20.12
C ALA A 17 -11.95 -1.85 18.63
N LEU A 18 -12.50 -0.89 17.87
CA LEU A 18 -12.73 -1.04 16.43
C LEU A 18 -11.43 -1.06 15.63
N SER A 19 -10.37 -0.38 16.05
CA SER A 19 -9.04 -0.50 15.44
C SER A 19 -8.49 -1.91 15.58
N PHE A 20 -8.61 -2.53 16.77
CA PHE A 20 -8.17 -3.91 16.97
C PHE A 20 -9.02 -4.90 16.16
N VAL A 21 -10.34 -4.75 16.18
CA VAL A 21 -11.25 -5.57 15.37
C VAL A 21 -10.94 -5.39 13.88
N GLY A 22 -10.71 -4.16 13.42
CA GLY A 22 -10.33 -3.85 12.05
C GLY A 22 -9.03 -4.55 11.63
N PHE A 23 -8.01 -4.52 12.48
CA PHE A 23 -6.75 -5.25 12.25
C PHE A 23 -6.99 -6.76 12.08
N VAL A 24 -7.76 -7.37 12.98
CA VAL A 24 -8.08 -8.81 12.90
C VAL A 24 -8.83 -9.12 11.62
N LEU A 25 -9.88 -8.35 11.32
CA LEU A 25 -10.73 -8.56 10.14
C LEU A 25 -9.95 -8.42 8.83
N VAL A 26 -9.11 -7.39 8.69
CA VAL A 26 -8.29 -7.18 7.48
C VAL A 26 -7.20 -8.25 7.34
N SER A 27 -6.73 -8.83 8.45
CA SER A 27 -5.71 -9.87 8.43
C SER A 27 -6.25 -11.25 8.04
N ILE A 28 -7.53 -11.53 8.29
CA ILE A 28 -8.16 -12.84 7.97
C ILE A 28 -7.94 -13.22 6.49
N PRO A 29 -8.16 -12.32 5.50
CA PRO A 29 -7.96 -12.62 4.09
C PRO A 29 -6.53 -12.79 3.59
N LEU A 30 -5.53 -12.56 4.44
CA LEU A 30 -4.13 -12.50 4.02
C LEU A 30 -3.67 -13.81 3.39
N TYR A 31 -3.99 -14.96 4.01
CA TYR A 31 -3.52 -16.27 3.58
C TYR A 31 -3.94 -16.61 2.14
N TRP A 32 -5.22 -16.48 1.81
CA TRP A 32 -5.71 -16.85 0.47
C TRP A 32 -5.35 -15.80 -0.59
N HIS A 33 -5.19 -14.53 -0.21
CA HIS A 33 -4.71 -13.52 -1.16
C HIS A 33 -3.23 -13.70 -1.49
N LEU A 34 -2.42 -14.19 -0.55
CA LEU A 34 -1.05 -14.63 -0.81
C LEU A 34 -1.04 -15.86 -1.73
N GLU A 35 -1.87 -16.88 -1.45
CA GLU A 35 -1.99 -18.07 -2.29
C GLU A 35 -2.41 -17.73 -3.73
N ALA A 36 -3.34 -16.78 -3.89
CA ALA A 36 -3.80 -16.28 -5.19
C ALA A 36 -2.86 -15.26 -5.85
N TRP A 37 -1.70 -14.96 -5.25
CA TRP A 37 -0.75 -13.94 -5.68
C TRP A 37 -1.42 -12.58 -5.98
N ASN A 38 -2.40 -12.20 -5.16
CA ASN A 38 -3.12 -10.93 -5.29
C ASN A 38 -2.36 -9.80 -4.59
N VAL A 39 -1.28 -9.34 -5.24
CA VAL A 39 -0.36 -8.31 -4.71
C VAL A 39 -1.09 -7.08 -4.19
N GLY A 40 -2.06 -6.54 -4.92
CA GLY A 40 -2.81 -5.35 -4.49
C GLY A 40 -3.51 -5.52 -3.15
N CYS A 41 -4.21 -6.64 -2.96
CA CYS A 41 -4.86 -6.94 -1.67
C CYS A 41 -3.85 -7.19 -0.56
N VAL A 42 -2.74 -7.88 -0.84
CA VAL A 42 -1.69 -8.14 0.16
C VAL A 42 -1.05 -6.84 0.64
N VAL A 43 -0.71 -5.95 -0.28
CA VAL A 43 -0.15 -4.62 0.02
C VAL A 43 -1.17 -3.76 0.78
N TYR A 44 -2.46 -3.83 0.42
CA TYR A 44 -3.53 -3.15 1.15
C TYR A 44 -3.61 -3.65 2.61
N ILE A 45 -3.61 -4.97 2.82
CA ILE A 45 -3.65 -5.59 4.14
C ILE A 45 -2.41 -5.19 4.96
N PHE A 46 -1.23 -5.17 4.34
CA PHE A 46 -0.01 -4.73 5.00
C PHE A 46 -0.12 -3.29 5.50
N TRP A 47 -0.51 -2.34 4.65
CA TRP A 47 -0.61 -0.93 5.05
C TRP A 47 -1.76 -0.68 6.04
N CYS A 48 -2.98 -1.08 5.67
CA CYS A 48 -4.19 -0.81 6.45
C CYS A 48 -4.20 -1.61 7.76
N GLY A 49 -3.87 -2.90 7.73
CA GLY A 49 -3.83 -3.75 8.91
C GLY A 49 -2.78 -3.28 9.93
N THR A 50 -1.55 -3.02 9.47
CA THR A 50 -0.50 -2.51 10.37
C THR A 50 -0.87 -1.14 10.94
N GLN A 51 -1.50 -0.26 10.15
CA GLN A 51 -1.97 1.04 10.64
C GLN A 51 -3.07 0.90 11.70
N CYS A 52 -4.03 -0.02 11.54
CA CYS A 52 -5.02 -0.34 12.56
C CYS A 52 -4.37 -0.84 13.86
N LEU A 53 -3.34 -1.70 13.77
CA LEU A 53 -2.60 -2.19 14.93
C LEU A 53 -1.83 -1.06 15.64
N ILE A 54 -1.16 -0.21 14.88
CA ILE A 54 -0.45 0.97 15.39
C ILE A 54 -1.43 1.90 16.12
N GLN A 55 -2.59 2.17 15.53
CA GLN A 55 -3.62 3.00 16.14
C GLN A 55 -4.14 2.39 17.45
N PHE A 56 -4.39 1.08 17.49
CA PHE A 56 -4.76 0.38 18.72
C PHE A 56 -3.68 0.53 19.81
N ILE A 57 -2.40 0.33 19.47
CA ILE A 57 -1.30 0.46 20.44
C ILE A 57 -1.20 1.90 20.94
N ASN A 58 -1.23 2.89 20.04
CA ASN A 58 -1.15 4.31 20.39
C ASN A 58 -2.29 4.76 21.32
N MET A 59 -3.54 4.41 21.00
CA MET A 59 -4.70 4.83 21.81
C MET A 59 -4.73 4.16 23.19
N ASN A 60 -4.01 3.04 23.37
CA ASN A 60 -3.85 2.39 24.68
C ASN A 60 -2.72 3.00 25.51
N ILE A 61 -1.55 3.28 24.93
CA ILE A 61 -0.40 3.83 25.66
C ILE A 61 -0.69 5.26 26.13
N TRP A 62 -1.25 6.08 25.24
CA TRP A 62 -1.54 7.49 25.51
C TRP A 62 -2.99 7.73 25.88
N ARG A 63 -3.64 6.79 26.58
CA ARG A 63 -5.09 6.87 26.84
C ARG A 63 -5.49 8.15 27.58
N ASP A 64 -4.71 8.52 28.57
CA ASP A 64 -4.97 9.52 29.63
C ASP A 64 -3.71 10.36 29.92
N ASN A 65 -2.72 10.31 29.03
CA ASN A 65 -1.44 10.97 29.20
C ASN A 65 -0.82 11.39 27.87
N VAL A 66 0.14 12.32 27.94
CA VAL A 66 0.90 12.84 26.78
C VAL A 66 2.41 12.63 26.92
N ILE A 67 2.81 11.79 27.88
CA ILE A 67 4.22 11.60 28.24
C ILE A 67 4.93 10.82 27.13
N ALA A 68 6.11 11.25 26.74
CA ALA A 68 6.93 10.59 25.73
C ALA A 68 7.67 9.36 26.29
N TRP A 69 6.93 8.32 26.70
CA TRP A 69 7.48 7.08 27.27
C TRP A 69 8.43 6.33 26.33
N VAL A 70 8.06 6.26 25.05
CA VAL A 70 8.75 5.44 24.04
C VAL A 70 9.01 6.29 22.77
N PRO A 71 9.98 7.21 22.79
CA PRO A 71 10.20 8.14 21.68
C PRO A 71 10.57 7.43 20.37
N VAL A 72 11.32 6.33 20.45
CA VAL A 72 11.69 5.50 19.29
C VAL A 72 10.46 4.90 18.60
N TRP A 73 9.44 4.52 19.37
CA TRP A 73 8.18 4.03 18.81
C TRP A 73 7.49 5.13 18.00
N CYS A 74 7.39 6.34 18.56
CA CYS A 74 6.79 7.47 17.85
C CYS A 74 7.57 7.83 16.57
N ASP A 75 8.90 7.75 16.56
CA ASP A 75 9.68 8.01 15.34
C ASP A 75 9.35 7.04 14.20
N ILE A 76 9.17 5.76 14.52
CA ILE A 76 8.84 4.73 13.53
C ILE A 76 7.38 4.90 13.08
N VAL A 77 6.48 5.05 14.04
CA VAL A 77 5.04 5.13 13.80
C VAL A 77 4.68 6.36 12.97
N THR A 78 5.24 7.54 13.27
CA THR A 78 4.94 8.76 12.53
C THR A 78 5.28 8.64 11.04
N ARG A 79 6.44 8.04 10.71
CA ARG A 79 6.86 7.75 9.33
C ARG A 79 5.99 6.68 8.69
N PHE A 80 5.65 5.62 9.43
CA PHE A 80 4.77 4.58 8.93
C PHE A 80 3.36 5.12 8.63
N ARG A 81 2.82 6.00 9.49
CA ARG A 81 1.50 6.62 9.28
C ARG A 81 1.46 7.37 7.95
N ILE A 82 2.48 8.18 7.66
CA ILE A 82 2.63 8.87 6.37
C ILE A 82 2.70 7.86 5.21
N ALA A 83 3.57 6.84 5.33
CA ALA A 83 3.71 5.80 4.32
C ALA A 83 2.39 5.07 4.04
N SER A 84 1.64 4.77 5.09
CA SER A 84 0.39 4.01 5.03
C SER A 84 -0.74 4.80 4.37
N SER A 85 -0.83 6.11 4.58
CA SER A 85 -1.83 6.97 3.91
C SER A 85 -1.69 6.88 2.39
N ILE A 86 -0.47 7.03 1.87
CA ILE A 86 -0.16 6.86 0.45
C ILE A 86 -0.24 5.38 0.02
N GLY A 87 0.16 4.48 0.90
CA GLY A 87 0.21 3.04 0.66
C GLY A 87 -1.17 2.43 0.45
N ILE A 88 -2.17 2.88 1.21
CA ILE A 88 -3.57 2.44 1.07
C ILE A 88 -4.13 2.91 -0.28
N CYS A 89 -3.90 4.18 -0.67
CA CYS A 89 -4.32 4.70 -1.97
C CYS A 89 -3.65 3.96 -3.14
N THR A 90 -2.34 3.72 -3.06
CA THR A 90 -1.61 3.01 -4.12
C THR A 90 -1.96 1.53 -4.19
N ALA A 91 -2.20 0.86 -3.06
CA ALA A 91 -2.70 -0.51 -3.02
C ALA A 91 -4.06 -0.63 -3.70
N SER A 92 -4.95 0.33 -3.45
CA SER A 92 -6.24 0.40 -4.12
C SER A 92 -6.10 0.61 -5.64
N LEU A 93 -5.22 1.52 -6.08
CA LEU A 93 -4.87 1.69 -7.49
C LEU A 93 -4.38 0.38 -8.13
N VAL A 94 -3.54 -0.39 -7.44
CA VAL A 94 -3.05 -1.70 -7.91
C VAL A 94 -4.19 -2.71 -8.06
N ILE A 95 -5.14 -2.75 -7.12
CA ILE A 95 -6.34 -3.58 -7.21
C ILE A 95 -7.15 -3.21 -8.47
N ASN A 96 -7.39 -1.91 -8.71
CA ASN A 96 -8.11 -1.41 -9.88
C ASN A 96 -7.36 -1.69 -11.20
N ARG A 97 -6.04 -1.52 -11.21
CA ARG A 97 -5.17 -1.86 -12.35
C ARG A 97 -5.27 -3.34 -12.71
N ARG A 98 -5.25 -4.24 -11.72
CA ARG A 98 -5.40 -5.69 -11.92
C ARG A 98 -6.78 -6.03 -12.45
N LEU A 99 -7.83 -5.42 -11.91
CA LEU A 99 -9.20 -5.61 -12.39
C LEU A 99 -9.35 -5.18 -13.85
N TYR A 100 -8.74 -4.04 -14.23
CA TYR A 100 -8.70 -3.57 -15.61
C TYR A 100 -8.01 -4.58 -16.54
N LYS A 101 -6.87 -5.13 -16.14
CA LYS A 101 -6.15 -6.14 -16.92
C LYS A 101 -6.96 -7.41 -17.11
N ILE A 102 -7.65 -7.88 -16.07
CA ILE A 102 -8.56 -9.04 -16.16
C ILE A 102 -9.73 -8.73 -17.11
N ALA A 103 -10.32 -7.54 -17.00
CA ALA A 103 -11.45 -7.13 -17.84
C ALA A 103 -11.07 -6.91 -19.32
N THR A 104 -9.80 -6.70 -19.63
CA THR A 104 -9.31 -6.42 -20.99
C THR A 104 -8.56 -7.58 -21.65
N ILE A 105 -8.05 -8.55 -20.89
CA ILE A 105 -7.42 -9.74 -21.47
C ILE A 105 -8.41 -10.46 -22.39
N SER A 106 -8.00 -10.66 -23.64
CA SER A 106 -8.65 -11.48 -24.65
C SER A 106 -7.62 -12.52 -25.09
N THR A 107 -7.73 -13.74 -24.56
CA THR A 107 -7.20 -15.02 -25.09
C THR A 107 -5.73 -15.16 -25.51
N VAL A 108 -4.87 -14.14 -25.41
CA VAL A 108 -3.43 -14.30 -25.68
C VAL A 108 -2.78 -15.01 -24.50
N SER A 109 -2.09 -16.11 -24.79
CA SER A 109 -1.37 -16.94 -23.82
C SER A 109 -0.36 -16.09 -23.02
N MET A 110 -0.66 -15.81 -21.76
CA MET A 110 0.27 -15.09 -20.89
C MET A 110 1.44 -15.99 -20.50
N THR A 111 2.66 -15.56 -20.83
CA THR A 111 3.88 -16.30 -20.47
C THR A 111 4.15 -16.20 -18.96
N GLN A 112 4.97 -17.11 -18.42
CA GLN A 112 5.36 -17.04 -17.00
C GLN A 112 6.19 -15.79 -16.68
N SER A 113 7.01 -15.32 -17.63
CA SER A 113 7.76 -14.07 -17.51
C SER A 113 6.84 -12.86 -17.37
N ASP A 114 5.74 -12.81 -18.13
CA ASP A 114 4.77 -11.72 -18.05
C ASP A 114 4.08 -11.67 -16.68
N LYS A 115 3.77 -12.83 -16.10
CA LYS A 115 3.19 -12.94 -14.74
C LYS A 115 4.14 -12.37 -13.69
N LYS A 116 5.42 -12.75 -13.73
CA LYS A 116 6.44 -12.22 -12.79
C LYS A 116 6.62 -10.72 -12.96
N ARG A 117 6.69 -10.22 -14.20
CA ARG A 117 6.79 -8.79 -14.48
C ARG A 117 5.59 -8.01 -13.94
N MET A 118 4.37 -8.54 -14.07
CA MET A 118 3.19 -7.89 -13.52
C MET A 118 3.24 -7.78 -11.98
N ILE A 119 3.69 -8.84 -11.30
CA ILE A 119 3.86 -8.84 -9.83
C ILE A 119 4.86 -7.77 -9.39
N TRP A 120 6.03 -7.69 -10.02
CA TRP A 120 7.04 -6.69 -9.67
C TRP A 120 6.56 -5.26 -9.92
N VAL A 121 5.84 -5.02 -11.00
CA VAL A 121 5.26 -3.70 -11.28
C VAL A 121 4.17 -3.34 -10.28
N ASP A 122 3.31 -4.30 -9.91
CA ASP A 122 2.27 -4.09 -8.88
C ASP A 122 2.90 -3.77 -7.52
N LEU A 123 3.97 -4.48 -7.15
CA LEU A 123 4.69 -4.24 -5.91
C LEU A 123 5.37 -2.87 -5.91
N ALA A 124 6.00 -2.49 -7.03
CA ALA A 124 6.64 -1.19 -7.17
C ALA A 124 5.61 -0.05 -7.03
N ILE A 125 4.45 -0.15 -7.70
CA ILE A 125 3.39 0.86 -7.58
C ILE A 125 2.84 0.94 -6.16
N GLY A 126 2.70 -0.19 -5.46
CA GLY A 126 2.12 -0.25 -4.11
C GLY A 126 3.05 0.14 -2.96
N ILE A 127 4.37 0.24 -3.20
CA ILE A 127 5.37 0.51 -2.14
C ILE A 127 6.23 1.74 -2.45
N LEU A 128 6.72 1.89 -3.69
CA LEU A 128 7.69 2.93 -4.02
C LEU A 128 7.18 4.35 -3.75
N PRO A 129 5.92 4.73 -4.10
CA PRO A 129 5.42 6.06 -3.80
C PRO A 129 5.42 6.38 -2.30
N SER A 130 5.04 5.41 -1.45
CA SER A 130 5.07 5.58 0.01
C SER A 130 6.48 5.82 0.52
N VAL A 131 7.47 5.08 0.02
CA VAL A 131 8.88 5.26 0.41
C VAL A 131 9.40 6.64 -0.01
N VAL A 132 9.06 7.09 -1.22
CA VAL A 132 9.45 8.42 -1.72
C VAL A 132 8.81 9.52 -0.87
N CYS A 133 7.52 9.42 -0.52
CA CYS A 133 6.86 10.40 0.35
C CYS A 133 7.49 10.47 1.74
N VAL A 134 7.90 9.35 2.34
CA VAL A 134 8.62 9.35 3.62
C VAL A 134 10.00 9.99 3.50
N ALA A 135 10.72 9.76 2.39
CA ALA A 135 12.01 10.41 2.16
C ALA A 135 11.86 11.92 2.00
N LEU A 136 10.81 12.37 1.31
CA LEU A 136 10.51 13.79 1.09
C LEU A 136 9.94 14.48 2.34
N PHE A 137 9.33 13.72 3.25
CA PHE A 137 8.72 14.25 4.47
C PHE A 137 9.69 15.07 5.32
N TRP A 138 10.96 14.68 5.39
CA TRP A 138 11.97 15.41 6.17
C TRP A 138 12.07 16.90 5.79
N PHE A 139 11.91 17.25 4.51
CA PHE A 139 12.00 18.65 4.05
C PHE A 139 10.85 19.54 4.50
N ILE A 140 9.71 18.96 4.89
CA ILE A 140 8.48 19.67 5.28
C ILE A 140 8.12 19.46 6.75
N GLN A 141 8.93 18.66 7.45
CA GLN A 141 8.76 18.38 8.87
C GLN A 141 9.24 19.59 9.69
N GLY A 142 8.41 20.04 10.63
CA GLY A 142 8.76 21.15 11.54
C GLY A 142 9.61 20.66 12.72
N HIS A 143 9.02 19.80 13.54
CA HIS A 143 9.70 19.17 14.69
C HIS A 143 9.45 17.65 14.70
N ARG A 144 10.08 16.95 15.66
CA ARG A 144 10.21 15.48 15.65
C ARG A 144 8.87 14.74 15.52
N PHE A 145 7.91 15.04 16.38
CA PHE A 145 6.53 14.56 16.34
C PHE A 145 5.71 15.19 17.46
N ASP A 146 4.40 14.99 17.40
CA ASP A 146 3.44 15.39 18.42
C ASP A 146 2.80 14.19 19.10
N ILE A 147 2.41 14.37 20.36
CA ILE A 147 1.65 13.40 21.14
C ILE A 147 0.32 14.06 21.53
N TYR A 148 -0.76 13.45 21.06
CA TYR A 148 -2.12 13.87 21.38
C TYR A 148 -2.73 12.91 22.41
N GLU A 149 -3.24 13.46 23.52
CA GLU A 149 -3.89 12.65 24.55
C GLU A 149 -5.08 11.88 23.98
N GLY A 150 -5.11 10.58 24.24
CA GLY A 150 -6.10 9.63 23.79
C GLY A 150 -5.93 9.13 22.35
N TYR A 151 -4.99 9.70 21.59
CA TYR A 151 -4.71 9.30 20.21
C TYR A 151 -3.29 8.75 20.01
N GLY A 152 -2.29 9.37 20.66
CA GLY A 152 -0.88 8.99 20.62
C GLY A 152 -0.05 9.80 19.63
N CYS A 153 1.00 9.18 19.09
CA CYS A 153 1.98 9.88 18.25
C CYS A 153 1.42 10.25 16.87
N LEU A 154 1.59 11.51 16.48
CA LEU A 154 1.26 12.05 15.16
C LEU A 154 2.46 12.80 14.60
N PHE A 155 2.65 12.75 13.28
CA PHE A 155 3.68 13.54 12.61
C PHE A 155 3.26 15.02 12.58
N GLU A 156 4.24 15.92 12.68
CA GLU A 156 4.00 17.34 12.43
C GLU A 156 4.42 17.70 11.00
N ILE A 157 3.54 18.42 10.31
CA ILE A 157 3.86 19.01 8.99
C ILE A 157 3.64 20.51 9.09
N ALA A 158 4.67 21.28 8.75
CA ALA A 158 4.50 22.71 8.62
C ALA A 158 3.62 23.04 7.41
N ASN A 159 2.63 23.91 7.64
CA ASN A 159 1.70 24.34 6.60
C ASN A 159 2.39 25.29 5.62
N THR A 160 3.10 24.74 4.65
CA THR A 160 3.86 25.46 3.63
C THR A 160 3.32 25.13 2.25
N ILE A 161 3.51 26.00 1.26
CA ILE A 161 3.14 25.69 -0.14
C ILE A 161 3.82 24.37 -0.58
N LEU A 162 5.04 24.12 -0.12
CA LEU A 162 5.79 22.91 -0.42
C LEU A 162 5.11 21.64 0.13
N SER A 163 4.55 21.65 1.33
CA SER A 163 3.90 20.46 1.91
C SER A 163 2.67 20.01 1.11
N TYR A 164 1.95 20.95 0.49
CA TYR A 164 0.85 20.62 -0.42
C TYR A 164 1.31 19.80 -1.62
N PHE A 165 2.42 20.19 -2.26
CA PHE A 165 2.95 19.49 -3.44
C PHE A 165 3.64 18.18 -3.08
N LEU A 166 4.36 18.13 -1.95
CA LEU A 166 5.15 16.96 -1.59
C LEU A 166 4.33 15.86 -0.90
N LEU A 167 3.20 16.19 -0.28
CA LEU A 167 2.42 15.21 0.48
C LEU A 167 0.91 15.31 0.24
N THR A 168 0.28 16.46 0.50
CA THR A 168 -1.18 16.57 0.55
C THR A 168 -1.87 16.31 -0.80
N ALA A 169 -1.23 16.63 -1.93
CA ALA A 169 -1.81 16.45 -3.25
C ALA A 169 -1.79 14.99 -3.75
N TRP A 170 -0.90 14.14 -3.23
CA TRP A 170 -0.68 12.80 -3.77
C TRP A 170 -1.88 11.85 -3.67
N PRO A 171 -2.64 11.79 -2.55
CA PRO A 171 -3.86 11.00 -2.49
C PRO A 171 -4.87 11.38 -3.59
N ILE A 172 -4.98 12.66 -3.94
CA ILE A 172 -5.85 13.15 -5.02
C ILE A 172 -5.33 12.66 -6.38
N VAL A 173 -4.03 12.84 -6.65
CA VAL A 173 -3.40 12.40 -7.91
C VAL A 173 -3.57 10.89 -8.10
N ILE A 174 -3.26 10.10 -7.07
CA ILE A 174 -3.39 8.63 -7.09
C ILE A 174 -4.87 8.24 -7.27
N GLY A 175 -5.78 8.91 -6.56
CA GLY A 175 -7.22 8.70 -6.70
C GLY A 175 -7.73 8.98 -8.12
N CYS A 176 -7.29 10.05 -8.77
CA CYS A 176 -7.64 10.37 -10.16
C CYS A 176 -7.11 9.33 -11.17
N ILE A 177 -5.89 8.83 -10.95
CA ILE A 177 -5.32 7.74 -11.76
C ILE A 177 -6.15 6.46 -11.56
N SER A 178 -6.47 6.13 -10.30
CA SER A 178 -7.33 5.00 -9.92
C SER A 178 -8.69 5.09 -10.60
N ALA A 179 -9.29 6.29 -10.61
CA ALA A 179 -10.57 6.58 -11.24
C ALA A 179 -10.57 6.30 -12.74
N THR A 180 -9.47 6.66 -13.42
CA THR A 180 -9.31 6.37 -14.86
C THR A 180 -9.31 4.87 -15.14
N TYR A 181 -8.61 4.07 -14.33
CA TYR A 181 -8.61 2.61 -14.47
C TYR A 181 -9.98 2.00 -14.20
N CYS A 182 -10.69 2.46 -13.17
CA CYS A 182 -12.03 1.99 -12.88
C CYS A 182 -13.01 2.32 -14.01
N PHE A 183 -13.00 3.56 -14.52
CA PHE A 183 -13.86 3.94 -15.65
C PHE A 183 -13.59 3.07 -16.88
N ARG A 184 -12.31 2.82 -17.21
CA ARG A 184 -11.93 1.94 -18.32
C ARG A 184 -12.35 0.48 -18.07
N THR A 185 -12.26 0.00 -16.84
CA THR A 185 -12.72 -1.33 -16.44
C THR A 185 -14.22 -1.46 -16.62
N LEU A 186 -14.98 -0.49 -16.12
CA LEU A 186 -16.43 -0.40 -16.23
C LEU A 186 -16.88 -0.39 -17.69
N ARG A 187 -16.23 0.43 -18.53
CA ARG A 187 -16.50 0.49 -19.98
C ARG A 187 -16.19 -0.83 -20.68
N ALA A 188 -15.04 -1.45 -20.38
CA ALA A 188 -14.66 -2.74 -20.96
C ALA A 188 -15.67 -3.83 -20.58
N PHE A 189 -16.11 -3.83 -19.31
CA PHE A 189 -17.11 -4.75 -18.79
C PHE A 189 -18.47 -4.54 -19.47
N PHE A 190 -18.97 -3.32 -19.56
CA PHE A 190 -20.24 -3.02 -20.23
C PHE A 190 -20.21 -3.39 -21.71
N LYS A 191 -19.11 -3.12 -22.41
CA LYS A 191 -18.94 -3.50 -23.82
C LYS A 191 -18.95 -5.02 -24.01
N ARG A 192 -18.29 -5.76 -23.10
CA ARG A 192 -18.24 -7.24 -23.13
C ARG A 192 -19.48 -7.90 -22.55
N ARG A 193 -20.35 -7.18 -21.83
CA ARG A 193 -21.55 -7.74 -21.15
C ARG A 193 -22.50 -8.47 -22.11
N LYS A 194 -22.61 -8.04 -23.38
CA LYS A 194 -23.38 -8.79 -24.40
C LYS A 194 -22.75 -10.16 -24.70
N GLN A 195 -21.44 -10.23 -24.95
CA GLN A 195 -20.68 -11.47 -25.20
C GLN A 195 -20.58 -12.35 -23.94
N PHE A 196 -20.49 -11.73 -22.76
CA PHE A 196 -20.40 -12.43 -21.48
C PHE A 196 -21.72 -13.07 -21.09
N ARG A 197 -22.88 -12.45 -21.40
CA ARG A 197 -24.20 -13.04 -21.15
C ARG A 197 -24.43 -14.30 -21.97
N GLU A 198 -23.87 -14.37 -23.18
CA GLU A 198 -23.87 -15.58 -24.04
C GLU A 198 -22.87 -16.64 -23.57
N LEU A 199 -21.69 -16.26 -23.05
CA LEU A 199 -20.72 -17.21 -22.49
C LEU A 199 -21.10 -17.73 -21.09
N MET A 200 -21.84 -16.94 -20.31
CA MET A 200 -22.30 -17.28 -18.96
C MET A 200 -23.48 -18.26 -18.96
N SER A 201 -24.31 -18.27 -20.01
CA SER A 201 -25.29 -19.35 -20.22
C SER A 201 -24.60 -20.70 -20.48
N SER A 202 -23.36 -20.68 -20.99
CA SER A 202 -22.55 -21.87 -21.28
C SER A 202 -21.66 -22.32 -20.11
N ASN A 203 -21.20 -21.43 -19.22
CA ASN A 203 -20.26 -21.76 -18.15
C ASN A 203 -20.73 -21.32 -16.75
N ARG A 204 -21.17 -22.30 -15.94
CA ARG A 204 -21.72 -22.12 -14.57
C ARG A 204 -20.69 -21.72 -13.49
N ASN A 205 -19.40 -21.66 -13.84
CA ASN A 205 -18.29 -21.50 -12.87
C ASN A 205 -17.66 -20.10 -12.80
N LEU A 206 -18.07 -19.14 -13.64
CA LEU A 206 -17.59 -17.75 -13.57
C LEU A 206 -18.72 -16.87 -13.00
N THR A 207 -18.72 -16.56 -11.71
CA THR A 207 -19.85 -15.87 -11.10
C THR A 207 -19.84 -14.37 -11.41
N PHE A 208 -20.78 -13.91 -12.25
CA PHE A 208 -21.06 -12.48 -12.53
C PHE A 208 -21.13 -11.60 -11.28
N ASN A 209 -21.64 -12.15 -10.17
CA ASN A 209 -21.74 -11.49 -8.87
C ASN A 209 -20.39 -11.12 -8.24
N ARG A 210 -19.32 -11.89 -8.52
CA ARG A 210 -17.97 -11.58 -8.05
C ARG A 210 -17.47 -10.28 -8.69
N TYR A 211 -17.67 -10.16 -9.99
CA TYR A 211 -17.23 -9.00 -10.77
C TYR A 211 -18.02 -7.73 -10.42
N LEU A 212 -19.33 -7.82 -10.19
CA LEU A 212 -20.13 -6.69 -9.72
C LEU A 212 -19.69 -6.16 -8.36
N ARG A 213 -19.29 -7.03 -7.41
CA ARG A 213 -18.74 -6.59 -6.12
C ARG A 213 -17.39 -5.89 -6.26
N LEU A 214 -16.49 -6.44 -7.07
CA LEU A 214 -15.18 -5.83 -7.36
C LEU A 214 -15.34 -4.45 -8.01
N MET A 215 -16.32 -4.30 -8.90
CA MET A 215 -16.66 -3.02 -9.53
C MET A 215 -17.34 -2.05 -8.55
N GLY A 216 -18.15 -2.55 -7.62
CA GLY A 216 -18.74 -1.75 -6.53
C GLY A 216 -17.68 -1.18 -5.60
N LEU A 217 -16.70 -1.99 -5.18
CA LEU A 217 -15.55 -1.54 -4.38
C LEU A 217 -14.78 -0.42 -5.09
N ALA A 218 -14.44 -0.65 -6.36
CA ALA A 218 -13.72 0.32 -7.18
C ALA A 218 -14.49 1.64 -7.34
N SER A 219 -15.82 1.57 -7.44
CA SER A 219 -16.68 2.76 -7.59
C SER A 219 -16.80 3.55 -6.29
N ILE A 220 -16.96 2.85 -5.16
CA ILE A 220 -17.01 3.47 -3.82
C ILE A 220 -15.68 4.12 -3.48
N GLU A 221 -14.57 3.45 -3.78
CA GLU A 221 -13.24 4.01 -3.57
C GLU A 221 -13.09 5.35 -4.29
N ILE A 222 -13.49 5.48 -5.54
CA ILE A 222 -13.39 6.76 -6.27
C ILE A 222 -14.34 7.81 -5.70
N ALA A 223 -15.57 7.42 -5.42
CA ALA A 223 -16.59 8.31 -4.89
C ALA A 223 -16.23 8.85 -3.50
N CYS A 224 -15.38 8.14 -2.75
CA CYS A 224 -14.95 8.55 -1.41
C CYS A 224 -13.54 9.15 -1.39
N THR A 225 -12.54 8.51 -1.99
CA THR A 225 -11.13 8.90 -1.85
C THR A 225 -10.84 10.30 -2.41
N VAL A 226 -11.32 10.63 -3.61
CA VAL A 226 -11.05 11.95 -4.21
C VAL A 226 -11.76 13.08 -3.44
N PRO A 227 -13.06 12.98 -3.12
CA PRO A 227 -13.72 14.02 -2.32
C PRO A 227 -13.15 14.16 -0.91
N LEU A 228 -12.82 13.05 -0.24
CA LEU A 228 -12.24 13.09 1.11
C LEU A 228 -10.83 13.70 1.11
N ALA A 229 -9.98 13.35 0.14
CA ALA A 229 -8.66 13.96 0.01
C ALA A 229 -8.75 15.46 -0.34
N SER A 230 -9.72 15.84 -1.17
CA SER A 230 -9.99 17.25 -1.51
C SER A 230 -10.51 18.03 -0.30
N TRP A 231 -11.36 17.41 0.53
CA TRP A 231 -11.81 18.00 1.79
C TRP A 231 -10.66 18.20 2.78
N ASN A 232 -9.77 17.20 2.91
CA ASN A 232 -8.59 17.32 3.76
C ASN A 232 -7.69 18.47 3.31
N LEU A 233 -7.43 18.57 1.99
CA LEU A 233 -6.72 19.70 1.39
C LEU A 233 -7.38 21.04 1.71
N TYR A 234 -8.71 21.12 1.58
CA TYR A 234 -9.47 22.34 1.92
C TYR A 234 -9.31 22.70 3.40
N MET A 235 -9.43 21.74 4.31
CA MET A 235 -9.25 21.98 5.75
C MET A 235 -7.84 22.45 6.09
N GLN A 236 -6.81 21.85 5.46
CA GLN A 236 -5.42 22.29 5.62
C GLN A 236 -5.24 23.75 5.15
N SER A 237 -5.85 24.12 4.01
CA SER A 237 -5.75 25.47 3.43
C SER A 237 -6.35 26.59 4.30
N ARG A 238 -7.22 26.23 5.26
CA ARG A 238 -7.77 27.17 6.23
C ARG A 238 -6.80 27.52 7.35
N SER A 239 -5.74 26.73 7.53
CA SER A 239 -4.69 27.04 8.49
C SER A 239 -3.80 28.15 7.93
N PRO A 240 -3.31 29.09 8.74
CA PRO A 240 -2.41 30.15 8.26
C PRO A 240 -1.16 29.52 7.64
N LEU A 241 -0.74 30.03 6.48
CA LEU A 241 0.47 29.58 5.82
C LEU A 241 1.69 30.01 6.64
N TYR A 242 2.59 29.07 6.90
CA TYR A 242 3.88 29.36 7.49
C TYR A 242 4.76 30.10 6.48
N VAL A 243 5.32 31.23 6.91
CA VAL A 243 6.22 32.05 6.08
C VAL A 243 7.56 31.34 6.00
N TRP A 244 7.90 30.82 4.83
CA TRP A 244 9.15 30.11 4.61
C TRP A 244 10.36 31.06 4.70
N LYS A 245 11.16 30.93 5.77
CA LYS A 245 12.41 31.67 5.97
C LYS A 245 13.68 30.84 5.71
N GLY A 246 13.52 29.58 5.31
CA GLY A 246 14.60 28.63 5.04
C GLY A 246 14.51 27.38 5.89
N LEU A 247 15.28 26.35 5.51
CA LEU A 247 15.25 25.05 6.17
C LEU A 247 15.72 25.10 7.62
N ALA A 248 16.69 25.98 7.92
CA ALA A 248 17.22 26.18 9.28
C ALA A 248 16.19 26.80 10.24
N ASP A 249 15.31 27.68 9.75
CA ASP A 249 14.21 28.25 10.54
C ASP A 249 13.13 27.20 10.79
N LEU A 250 12.80 26.40 9.76
CA LEU A 250 11.82 25.33 9.88
C LEU A 250 12.26 24.25 10.88
N HIS A 251 13.53 23.85 10.83
CA HIS A 251 14.11 22.81 11.69
C HIS A 251 14.67 23.39 13.01
N TYR A 252 14.31 24.62 13.36
CA TYR A 252 14.71 25.20 14.64
C TYR A 252 14.14 24.35 15.79
N ASP A 253 15.00 23.91 16.70
CA ASP A 253 14.64 23.00 17.80
C ASP A 253 13.90 21.72 17.32
N PHE A 254 14.43 21.10 16.27
CA PHE A 254 13.81 19.91 15.65
C PHE A 254 13.55 18.76 16.63
N SER A 255 14.38 18.59 17.66
CA SER A 255 14.23 17.53 18.67
C SER A 255 13.01 17.67 19.57
N ARG A 256 12.32 18.82 19.53
CA ARG A 256 11.14 19.11 20.34
C ARG A 256 10.00 18.13 20.06
N ILE A 257 9.32 17.72 21.12
CA ILE A 257 8.13 16.88 21.09
C ILE A 257 6.95 17.73 21.57
N GLY A 258 5.96 17.98 20.71
CA GLY A 258 4.75 18.65 21.14
C GLY A 258 3.86 17.70 21.92
N GLN A 259 3.32 18.16 23.05
CA GLN A 259 2.45 17.39 23.92
C GLN A 259 1.14 18.15 24.08
N TYR A 260 0.05 17.58 23.58
CA TYR A 260 -1.26 18.22 23.55
C TYR A 260 -2.27 17.42 24.37
N PRO A 261 -2.54 17.85 25.62
CA PRO A 261 -3.62 17.30 26.42
C PRO A 261 -4.98 17.41 25.72
N ALA A 262 -5.90 16.50 26.06
CA ALA A 262 -7.24 16.40 25.47
C ALA A 262 -7.99 17.73 25.55
N ILE A 263 -7.86 18.42 26.67
CA ILE A 263 -8.47 19.73 26.89
C ILE A 263 -8.01 20.80 25.88
N ILE A 264 -6.80 20.70 25.33
CA ILE A 264 -6.28 21.68 24.37
C ILE A 264 -6.74 21.32 22.97
N TRP A 265 -6.42 20.11 22.49
CA TRP A 265 -6.65 19.77 21.09
C TRP A 265 -8.14 19.56 20.77
N LEU A 266 -8.96 19.14 21.74
CA LEU A 266 -10.41 19.04 21.56
C LEU A 266 -11.08 20.42 21.37
N ASN A 267 -10.44 21.50 21.82
CA ASN A 267 -10.95 22.85 21.66
C ASN A 267 -10.37 23.57 20.44
N ALA A 268 -9.41 22.96 19.74
CA ALA A 268 -8.83 23.49 18.52
C ALA A 268 -9.75 23.21 17.30
N PRO A 269 -10.32 24.25 16.64
CA PRO A 269 -11.37 24.08 15.63
C PRO A 269 -10.90 23.39 14.34
N LEU A 270 -9.60 23.44 14.03
CA LEU A 270 -9.01 22.80 12.86
C LEU A 270 -8.41 21.42 13.19
N THR A 271 -7.76 21.29 14.36
CA THR A 271 -7.09 20.05 14.77
C THR A 271 -8.08 18.95 15.16
N LYS A 272 -9.15 19.27 15.90
CA LYS A 272 -10.17 18.30 16.30
C LYS A 272 -10.76 17.52 15.12
N PRO A 273 -11.34 18.16 14.07
CA PRO A 273 -11.93 17.42 12.97
C PRO A 273 -10.89 16.62 12.18
N ALA A 274 -9.64 17.10 12.07
CA ALA A 274 -8.57 16.39 11.37
C ALA A 274 -8.18 15.09 12.09
N ILE A 275 -7.99 15.12 13.41
CA ILE A 275 -7.66 13.93 14.21
C ILE A 275 -8.82 12.94 14.22
N ILE A 276 -10.05 13.42 14.44
CA ILE A 276 -11.24 12.55 14.41
C ILE A 276 -11.38 11.90 13.04
N PHE A 277 -11.17 12.64 11.95
CA PHE A 277 -11.18 12.09 10.60
C PHE A 277 -10.12 10.99 10.44
N ASP A 278 -8.87 11.24 10.83
CA ASP A 278 -7.76 10.27 10.71
C ASP A 278 -8.02 8.99 11.53
N ILE A 279 -8.63 9.11 12.72
CA ILE A 279 -9.05 7.97 13.56
C ILE A 279 -10.03 7.06 12.81
N TRP A 280 -11.10 7.65 12.26
CA TRP A 280 -12.20 6.89 11.69
C TRP A 280 -11.94 6.44 10.25
N ASP A 281 -11.14 7.20 9.48
CA ASP A 281 -10.82 6.88 8.09
C ASP A 281 -10.15 5.51 7.96
N ILE A 282 -9.11 5.25 8.77
CA ILE A 282 -8.40 3.96 8.81
C ILE A 282 -9.32 2.81 9.22
N ILE A 283 -10.16 3.03 10.24
CA ILE A 283 -11.13 2.04 10.70
C ILE A 283 -12.11 1.71 9.56
N ILE A 284 -12.72 2.72 8.94
CA ILE A 284 -13.69 2.54 7.86
C ILE A 284 -13.05 1.81 6.68
N CYS A 285 -11.82 2.18 6.29
CA CYS A 285 -11.05 1.49 5.25
C CYS A 285 -10.90 -0.01 5.54
N ALA A 286 -10.56 -0.38 6.78
CA ALA A 286 -10.44 -1.77 7.19
C ALA A 286 -11.78 -2.54 7.07
N PHE A 287 -12.86 -1.95 7.57
CA PHE A 287 -14.19 -2.56 7.52
C PHE A 287 -14.73 -2.68 6.10
N VAL A 288 -14.54 -1.66 5.26
CA VAL A 288 -14.91 -1.69 3.84
C VAL A 288 -14.13 -2.78 3.12
N PHE A 289 -12.82 -2.88 3.32
CA PHE A 289 -12.00 -3.93 2.72
C PHE A 289 -12.51 -5.33 3.11
N PHE A 290 -12.76 -5.57 4.40
CA PHE A 290 -13.31 -6.85 4.86
C PHE A 290 -14.71 -7.12 4.29
N ALA A 291 -15.57 -6.11 4.23
CA ALA A 291 -16.91 -6.25 3.66
C ALA A 291 -16.86 -6.69 2.18
N PHE A 292 -15.86 -6.27 1.41
CA PHE A 292 -15.71 -6.67 0.01
C PHE A 292 -14.96 -7.98 -0.20
N PHE A 293 -13.85 -8.21 0.51
CA PHE A 293 -13.00 -9.38 0.31
C PHE A 293 -13.26 -10.50 1.33
N GLY A 294 -13.49 -10.16 2.59
CA GLY A 294 -13.78 -11.10 3.67
C GLY A 294 -15.16 -11.73 3.58
N CYS A 295 -16.16 -11.02 3.07
CA CYS A 295 -17.52 -11.56 2.89
C CYS A 295 -17.76 -12.20 1.51
N ALA A 296 -16.72 -12.36 0.68
CA ALA A 296 -16.82 -12.95 -0.66
C ALA A 296 -17.28 -14.42 -0.62
N GLU A 297 -17.97 -14.89 -1.65
CA GLU A 297 -18.41 -16.30 -1.74
C GLU A 297 -17.20 -17.26 -1.69
N GLU A 298 -16.07 -16.83 -2.25
CA GLU A 298 -14.77 -17.51 -2.16
C GLU A 298 -14.27 -17.56 -0.71
N ALA A 299 -14.30 -16.44 0.00
CA ALA A 299 -13.92 -16.37 1.41
C ALA A 299 -14.82 -17.26 2.30
N ARG A 300 -16.13 -17.30 2.04
CA ARG A 300 -17.08 -18.18 2.76
C ARG A 300 -16.79 -19.66 2.55
N LYS A 301 -16.33 -20.05 1.36
CA LYS A 301 -15.86 -21.43 1.10
C LYS A 301 -14.62 -21.72 1.94
N HIS A 302 -13.65 -20.81 2.00
CA HIS A 302 -12.49 -20.95 2.88
C HIS A 302 -12.86 -21.02 4.36
N TYR A 303 -13.81 -20.21 4.84
CA TYR A 303 -14.31 -20.30 6.21
C TYR A 303 -15.00 -21.63 6.50
N SER A 304 -15.81 -22.14 5.57
CA SER A 304 -16.47 -23.45 5.72
C SER A 304 -15.44 -24.59 5.74
N MET A 305 -14.42 -24.54 4.89
CA MET A 305 -13.32 -25.51 4.91
C MET A 305 -12.50 -25.45 6.21
N ALA A 306 -12.21 -24.25 6.70
CA ALA A 306 -11.51 -24.06 7.97
C ALA A 306 -12.37 -24.56 9.15
N ALA A 307 -13.64 -24.19 9.20
CA ALA A 307 -14.59 -24.61 10.23
C ALA A 307 -14.76 -26.14 10.24
N THR A 308 -14.86 -26.78 9.08
CA THR A 308 -14.96 -28.24 8.99
C THR A 308 -13.66 -28.94 9.40
N THR A 309 -12.50 -28.34 9.11
CA THR A 309 -11.19 -28.86 9.56
C THR A 309 -11.02 -28.73 11.06
N MET A 310 -11.43 -27.60 11.65
CA MET A 310 -11.41 -27.41 13.09
C MET A 310 -12.39 -28.35 13.78
N ALA A 311 -13.65 -28.43 13.33
CA ALA A 311 -14.65 -29.33 13.88
C ALA A 311 -14.20 -30.81 13.83
N LYS A 312 -13.54 -31.25 12.75
CA LYS A 312 -12.90 -32.57 12.68
C LYS A 312 -11.78 -32.76 13.69
N ARG A 313 -10.98 -31.73 13.98
CA ARG A 313 -9.95 -31.77 15.04
C ARG A 313 -10.54 -31.80 16.45
N VAL A 314 -11.72 -31.22 16.66
CA VAL A 314 -12.43 -31.26 17.95
C VAL A 314 -13.41 -32.44 18.07
N GLY A 315 -13.41 -33.38 17.11
CA GLY A 315 -14.26 -34.58 17.15
C GLY A 315 -15.76 -34.33 16.89
N LEU A 316 -16.14 -33.14 16.43
CA LEU A 316 -17.54 -32.81 16.11
C LEU A 316 -17.86 -33.19 14.66
N SER A 317 -18.89 -34.02 14.47
CA SER A 317 -19.36 -34.44 13.14
C SER A 317 -19.97 -33.28 12.37
N THR A 318 -19.37 -32.90 11.24
CA THR A 318 -19.78 -31.75 10.39
C THR A 318 -20.89 -32.07 9.40
N SER A 319 -21.70 -33.11 9.66
CA SER A 319 -22.76 -33.56 8.77
C SER A 319 -23.83 -32.48 8.49
N TRP A 320 -23.99 -31.47 9.35
CA TRP A 320 -24.89 -30.34 9.07
C TRP A 320 -24.34 -29.32 8.06
N LEU A 321 -23.02 -29.11 7.99
CA LEU A 321 -22.39 -28.07 7.14
C LEU A 321 -22.34 -28.46 5.66
N THR A 322 -22.54 -29.74 5.36
CA THR A 322 -22.44 -30.29 3.99
C THR A 322 -23.78 -30.21 3.24
N ARG A 323 -24.86 -29.73 3.88
CA ARG A 323 -26.23 -29.84 3.36
C ARG A 323 -26.77 -28.59 2.66
N SER A 324 -25.98 -27.53 2.50
CA SER A 324 -26.41 -26.28 1.87
C SER A 324 -25.84 -26.09 0.45
N SER A 325 -26.14 -27.00 -0.48
CA SER A 325 -26.01 -26.73 -1.92
C SER A 325 -26.80 -27.69 -2.82
N THR A 326 -27.98 -28.13 -2.39
CA THR A 326 -28.93 -28.84 -3.27
C THR A 326 -30.35 -28.38 -2.98
N THR A 327 -30.72 -27.22 -3.50
CA THR A 327 -32.12 -26.87 -3.76
C THR A 327 -32.55 -27.65 -4.99
N GLY A 328 -32.93 -28.91 -4.77
CA GLY A 328 -33.45 -29.82 -5.79
C GLY A 328 -34.97 -29.78 -5.80
N SER A 329 -35.51 -29.37 -6.94
CA SER A 329 -36.88 -29.54 -7.40
C SER A 329 -37.55 -30.82 -6.88
N TYR A 330 -38.76 -30.65 -6.34
CA TYR A 330 -39.72 -31.71 -6.05
C TYR A 330 -40.00 -32.48 -7.35
N GLY A 331 -39.58 -33.74 -7.39
CA GLY A 331 -39.87 -34.70 -8.43
C GLY A 331 -40.06 -36.06 -7.76
N LEU A 332 -41.31 -36.49 -7.70
CA LEU A 332 -41.74 -37.77 -7.16
C LEU A 332 -41.24 -38.91 -8.07
N ASN A 333 -40.64 -39.93 -7.47
CA ASN A 333 -40.73 -41.37 -7.78
C ASN A 333 -39.38 -42.10 -7.77
N GLY A 334 -39.33 -43.16 -6.94
CA GLY A 334 -38.85 -44.46 -7.40
C GLY A 334 -37.39 -44.83 -7.15
N SER A 335 -37.22 -45.84 -6.30
CA SER A 335 -36.11 -46.82 -6.24
C SER A 335 -34.70 -46.37 -5.82
N LYS A 336 -34.28 -46.87 -4.64
CA LYS A 336 -32.88 -47.26 -4.36
C LYS A 336 -32.50 -48.42 -5.30
N PRO A 337 -31.25 -48.58 -5.76
CA PRO A 337 -30.27 -49.25 -4.90
C PRO A 337 -28.78 -48.81 -5.04
N THR A 338 -28.05 -49.15 -3.97
CA THR A 338 -26.67 -49.65 -3.87
C THR A 338 -25.49 -48.91 -4.52
N THR A 339 -24.67 -48.44 -3.59
CA THR A 339 -23.26 -48.06 -3.60
C THR A 339 -22.34 -48.86 -4.54
N SER A 340 -21.81 -48.19 -5.56
CA SER A 340 -20.40 -48.32 -5.98
C SER A 340 -20.03 -47.17 -6.91
N ALA A 341 -18.79 -46.70 -6.76
CA ALA A 341 -18.09 -45.76 -7.62
C ALA A 341 -18.63 -44.31 -7.66
N LEU A 342 -17.96 -43.41 -6.94
CA LEU A 342 -17.91 -42.01 -7.36
C LEU A 342 -16.46 -41.57 -7.47
N GLY A 343 -16.05 -41.44 -8.73
CA GLY A 343 -14.77 -40.89 -9.13
C GLY A 343 -14.53 -39.53 -8.49
N ARG A 344 -13.30 -39.38 -8.03
CA ARG A 344 -12.71 -38.12 -7.57
C ARG A 344 -12.63 -37.17 -8.77
N ILE A 345 -13.67 -36.36 -8.99
CA ILE A 345 -13.66 -35.31 -10.02
C ILE A 345 -12.84 -34.14 -9.47
N THR A 346 -11.53 -34.18 -9.69
CA THR A 346 -10.62 -33.05 -9.57
C THR A 346 -10.85 -32.08 -10.71
N ILE A 347 -11.10 -30.81 -10.36
CA ILE A 347 -11.13 -29.68 -11.30
C ILE A 347 -9.72 -29.52 -11.93
N PRO A 348 -9.59 -29.37 -13.27
CA PRO A 348 -8.29 -29.18 -13.89
C PRO A 348 -7.73 -27.81 -13.51
N THR A 349 -6.68 -27.83 -12.70
CA THR A 349 -5.87 -26.66 -12.39
C THR A 349 -4.74 -26.62 -13.42
N PHE A 350 -4.70 -25.59 -14.27
CA PHE A 350 -3.59 -25.35 -15.20
C PHE A 350 -2.34 -24.83 -14.46
N VAL A 351 -1.80 -25.65 -13.57
CA VAL A 351 -0.48 -25.48 -12.97
C VAL A 351 0.17 -26.87 -12.94
N GLN A 352 1.05 -27.13 -13.91
CA GLN A 352 1.98 -28.26 -13.83
C GLN A 352 2.94 -27.99 -12.65
N HIS A 353 2.58 -28.51 -11.47
CA HIS A 353 3.56 -28.71 -10.42
C HIS A 353 4.42 -29.91 -10.81
N LYS A 354 5.66 -29.65 -11.24
CA LYS A 354 6.70 -30.67 -11.32
C LYS A 354 6.97 -31.12 -9.88
N ARG A 355 6.44 -32.27 -9.50
CA ARG A 355 6.71 -32.92 -8.22
C ARG A 355 8.21 -33.18 -8.13
N ARG A 356 8.83 -32.58 -7.12
CA ARG A 356 10.21 -32.82 -6.70
C ARG A 356 10.15 -34.01 -5.75
N ASN A 357 10.53 -35.20 -6.21
CA ASN A 357 10.81 -36.32 -5.33
C ASN A 357 12.29 -36.23 -4.94
N SER A 358 12.56 -36.18 -3.64
CA SER A 358 13.91 -36.26 -3.08
C SER A 358 14.36 -37.71 -3.01
N LEU A 359 15.59 -37.93 -3.51
CA LEU A 359 16.67 -38.72 -2.94
C LEU A 359 16.34 -40.16 -2.47
N ASP A 360 16.76 -41.14 -3.28
CA ASP A 360 17.87 -41.99 -2.84
C ASP A 360 18.53 -42.75 -4.01
N SER A 361 19.88 -42.74 -3.96
CA SER A 361 20.84 -43.72 -4.47
C SER A 361 20.83 -44.15 -5.96
N PHE A 362 21.83 -43.71 -6.72
CA PHE A 362 23.07 -44.48 -6.95
C PHE A 362 24.00 -43.77 -7.94
N SER A 363 25.29 -43.84 -7.63
CA SER A 363 26.44 -43.40 -8.42
C SER A 363 26.56 -44.17 -9.75
N ASP A 364 27.00 -43.48 -10.80
CA ASP A 364 28.11 -43.88 -11.70
C ASP A 364 27.92 -43.52 -13.19
N ARG A 365 29.02 -42.98 -13.76
CA ARG A 365 29.42 -42.85 -15.19
C ARG A 365 28.76 -41.71 -15.98
N LEU A 366 29.44 -40.60 -16.30
CA LEU A 366 30.62 -40.39 -17.16
C LEU A 366 30.35 -40.77 -18.63
N SER A 367 30.37 -39.72 -19.48
CA SER A 367 30.56 -39.70 -20.95
C SER A 367 29.54 -40.40 -21.85
N THR A 368 29.03 -39.71 -22.88
CA THR A 368 29.56 -39.77 -24.27
C THR A 368 28.69 -38.93 -25.22
N SER A 369 29.39 -38.22 -26.10
CA SER A 369 28.98 -37.51 -27.32
C SER A 369 28.05 -38.30 -28.27
N VAL A 370 27.22 -37.60 -29.05
CA VAL A 370 26.72 -38.12 -30.34
C VAL A 370 26.82 -37.04 -31.41
N SER A 371 27.32 -37.48 -32.55
CA SER A 371 27.91 -36.81 -33.70
C SER A 371 26.94 -36.48 -34.84
N ILE A 372 27.48 -35.71 -35.78
CA ILE A 372 26.99 -35.22 -37.09
C ILE A 372 26.96 -36.33 -38.17
N GLY A 373 26.12 -36.14 -39.20
CA GLY A 373 26.15 -36.77 -40.55
C GLY A 373 24.72 -36.91 -41.10
N GLU A 374 24.18 -36.01 -41.94
CA GLU A 374 24.44 -35.74 -43.38
C GLU A 374 23.83 -36.82 -44.31
N ASP A 375 22.83 -36.42 -45.10
CA ASP A 375 22.73 -36.68 -46.55
C ASP A 375 21.50 -35.98 -47.17
N THR A 376 21.75 -35.27 -48.28
CA THR A 376 20.78 -34.66 -49.22
C THR A 376 20.77 -35.49 -50.52
N PRO A 377 19.82 -35.31 -51.47
CA PRO A 377 19.97 -34.28 -52.51
C PRO A 377 18.64 -33.61 -52.97
N VAL A 378 18.62 -32.28 -53.14
CA VAL A 378 18.66 -31.48 -54.40
C VAL A 378 17.40 -31.60 -55.29
N ASP A 379 16.65 -30.49 -55.39
CA ASP A 379 16.23 -29.96 -56.70
C ASP A 379 16.06 -28.43 -56.63
N GLU A 380 16.59 -27.74 -57.64
CA GLU A 380 16.88 -26.31 -57.71
C GLU A 380 16.13 -25.71 -58.92
N LEU A 381 15.45 -24.56 -58.76
CA LEU A 381 15.11 -23.59 -59.84
C LEU A 381 14.43 -22.35 -59.21
N LYS A 382 15.12 -21.25 -58.88
CA LYS A 382 15.63 -20.09 -59.69
C LYS A 382 14.64 -18.91 -59.85
N VAL A 383 15.14 -17.69 -59.53
CA VAL A 383 14.75 -16.32 -59.98
C VAL A 383 13.56 -15.64 -59.24
N SER A 384 13.49 -14.35 -58.84
CA SER A 384 14.31 -13.12 -58.97
C SER A 384 14.04 -12.08 -57.86
N TYR A 385 14.87 -11.04 -57.88
CA TYR A 385 15.09 -9.84 -57.05
C TYR A 385 13.95 -8.78 -56.94
N SER A 386 13.77 -8.21 -55.72
CA SER A 386 13.62 -6.80 -55.21
C SER A 386 12.96 -5.65 -56.05
N PRO A 387 12.63 -4.44 -55.50
CA PRO A 387 12.73 -3.90 -54.12
C PRO A 387 11.55 -2.98 -53.64
N SER A 388 11.73 -2.35 -52.46
CA SER A 388 11.18 -1.08 -51.93
C SER A 388 10.16 -1.17 -50.77
N GLN A 389 10.15 -0.33 -49.73
CA GLN A 389 11.16 0.45 -48.99
C GLN A 389 10.46 1.05 -47.73
N HIS A 390 11.23 1.32 -46.66
CA HIS A 390 10.90 2.07 -45.41
C HIS A 390 10.02 1.36 -44.34
N SER A 391 10.35 1.34 -43.04
CA SER A 391 11.22 2.20 -42.22
C SER A 391 11.82 1.49 -40.98
N ALA A 392 13.00 2.00 -40.59
CA ALA A 392 13.88 1.71 -39.45
C ALA A 392 13.26 1.89 -38.05
N GLY A 393 13.86 1.51 -36.90
CA GLY A 393 15.18 0.96 -36.58
C GLY A 393 15.41 0.92 -35.05
N SER A 394 16.28 -0.01 -34.62
CA SER A 394 16.85 -0.28 -33.28
C SER A 394 17.45 0.96 -32.57
N SER A 395 17.40 1.12 -31.24
CA SER A 395 18.09 0.43 -30.12
C SER A 395 19.62 0.63 -30.02
N THR A 396 20.00 1.59 -29.17
CA THR A 396 21.11 1.65 -28.21
C THR A 396 22.44 0.96 -28.52
N TYR A 397 23.51 1.77 -28.58
CA TYR A 397 24.89 1.33 -28.35
C TYR A 397 25.62 2.32 -27.42
N VAL A 398 26.42 1.77 -26.51
CA VAL A 398 27.28 2.46 -25.53
C VAL A 398 28.71 2.46 -26.07
N SER A 399 29.50 3.51 -25.83
CA SER A 399 30.94 3.49 -26.10
C SER A 399 31.74 4.36 -25.13
N SER A 400 32.95 3.92 -24.83
CA SER A 400 34.10 4.63 -24.23
C SER A 400 35.36 3.83 -24.60
N PRO A 401 36.60 4.35 -24.43
CA PRO A 401 37.12 5.68 -24.75
C PRO A 401 38.48 5.59 -25.50
N MET A 402 38.93 6.57 -26.30
CA MET A 402 40.38 6.82 -26.56
C MET A 402 40.71 8.25 -27.06
N SER A 403 41.65 8.86 -26.33
CA SER A 403 42.80 9.75 -26.62
C SER A 403 42.93 10.62 -27.90
N ALA A 404 43.09 11.92 -27.63
CA ALA A 404 44.10 12.90 -28.12
C ALA A 404 44.48 13.00 -29.60
N LYS A 405 43.85 13.95 -30.30
CA LYS A 405 44.54 15.06 -31.00
C LYS A 405 43.51 16.11 -31.43
N ASP A 406 44.02 17.32 -31.62
CA ASP A 406 43.37 18.54 -32.11
C ASP A 406 42.67 19.43 -31.07
N SER A 407 43.48 20.41 -30.68
CA SER A 407 43.23 21.59 -29.88
C SER A 407 42.35 22.61 -30.59
N GLU A 408 41.28 23.04 -29.93
CA GLU A 408 40.65 24.33 -30.20
C GLU A 408 40.30 25.07 -28.89
N LYS A 409 40.41 26.39 -28.94
CA LYS A 409 40.76 27.31 -27.84
C LYS A 409 39.67 27.44 -26.76
N VAL A 410 40.05 27.27 -25.49
CA VAL A 410 39.23 27.55 -24.30
C VAL A 410 39.52 28.97 -23.80
N HIS A 411 38.50 29.82 -23.70
CA HIS A 411 38.56 31.09 -22.98
C HIS A 411 38.55 30.85 -21.46
N PRO A 412 39.43 31.50 -20.67
CA PRO A 412 39.44 31.31 -19.23
C PRO A 412 38.25 32.02 -18.56
N PHE A 413 37.50 31.26 -17.77
CA PHE A 413 36.42 31.77 -16.92
C PHE A 413 37.04 32.41 -15.67
N VAL A 414 36.89 33.72 -15.52
CA VAL A 414 37.37 34.49 -14.36
C VAL A 414 36.26 34.58 -13.32
N PHE A 415 36.51 34.15 -12.09
CA PHE A 415 35.59 34.33 -10.97
C PHE A 415 35.57 35.80 -10.50
N PRO A 416 34.40 36.39 -10.23
CA PRO A 416 34.33 37.72 -9.62
C PRO A 416 34.72 37.68 -8.12
N PRO A 417 35.30 38.76 -7.58
CA PRO A 417 35.73 38.82 -6.18
C PRO A 417 34.54 38.88 -5.20
N PRO A 418 34.73 38.42 -3.95
CA PRO A 418 33.67 38.38 -2.94
C PRO A 418 33.22 39.78 -2.47
N PRO A 419 31.96 39.94 -2.04
CA PRO A 419 31.44 41.22 -1.54
C PRO A 419 32.04 41.58 -0.16
N PRO A 420 32.11 42.88 0.17
CA PRO A 420 32.65 43.35 1.45
C PRO A 420 31.76 42.95 2.65
N PRO A 421 32.36 42.80 3.84
CA PRO A 421 31.63 42.39 5.04
C PRO A 421 30.60 43.46 5.49
N PRO A 422 29.48 43.05 6.08
CA PRO A 422 28.47 43.99 6.59
C PRO A 422 29.01 44.80 7.77
N PRO A 423 28.54 46.05 7.96
CA PRO A 423 28.97 46.89 9.07
C PRO A 423 28.58 46.28 10.42
N ALA A 424 29.45 46.47 11.42
CA ALA A 424 29.24 46.00 12.79
C ALA A 424 27.91 46.53 13.35
N ARG A 425 27.07 45.63 13.86
CA ARG A 425 25.85 46.00 14.58
C ARG A 425 26.24 46.75 15.85
N VAL A 426 25.89 48.03 15.90
CA VAL A 426 25.86 48.82 17.13
C VAL A 426 24.80 48.21 18.05
N HIS A 427 25.22 47.77 19.23
CA HIS A 427 24.30 47.39 20.30
C HIS A 427 23.55 48.63 20.78
N ASP A 428 22.23 48.64 20.64
CA ASP A 428 21.35 49.65 21.20
C ASP A 428 20.98 49.24 22.63
N PRO A 429 21.42 49.94 23.69
CA PRO A 429 21.21 49.55 25.07
C PRO A 429 19.86 50.10 25.57
N ALA A 430 18.76 49.61 25.01
CA ALA A 430 17.42 49.95 25.51
C ALA A 430 16.39 48.86 25.18
N SER A 431 16.47 47.71 25.84
CA SER A 431 15.27 46.89 26.06
C SER A 431 15.42 46.00 27.30
N PRO A 432 14.40 45.92 28.16
CA PRO A 432 14.54 45.38 29.51
C PRO A 432 14.69 43.86 29.52
N THR A 433 15.71 43.41 30.22
CA THR A 433 16.01 42.02 30.56
C THR A 433 14.79 41.37 31.24
N ARG A 434 14.19 40.37 30.59
CA ARG A 434 13.18 39.51 31.22
C ARG A 434 13.91 38.41 31.99
N ALA A 435 13.66 38.34 33.30
CA ALA A 435 14.27 37.39 34.22
C ALA A 435 14.04 35.93 33.79
N SER A 436 15.13 35.15 33.81
CA SER A 436 15.12 33.69 33.73
C SER A 436 14.69 33.10 35.08
N PRO A 437 13.79 32.10 35.13
CA PRO A 437 13.60 31.31 36.33
C PRO A 437 14.75 30.31 36.51
N GLN A 438 15.30 30.27 37.72
CA GLN A 438 16.22 29.25 38.21
C GLN A 438 15.51 27.89 38.41
N ASP A 439 16.33 26.84 38.46
CA ASP A 439 16.10 25.50 39.02
C ASP A 439 15.56 24.38 38.11
N VAL A 440 16.50 23.69 37.43
CA VAL A 440 16.43 22.23 37.21
C VAL A 440 17.85 21.65 37.42
N PRO A 441 18.06 20.62 38.28
CA PRO A 441 19.39 20.07 38.54
C PRO A 441 19.94 19.29 37.34
N SER A 442 21.21 19.55 37.00
CA SER A 442 21.97 18.81 36.00
C SER A 442 22.22 17.36 36.43
N SER A 443 22.05 16.41 35.50
CA SER A 443 22.42 15.01 35.66
C SER A 443 23.93 14.85 35.79
N VAL A 444 24.36 14.21 36.88
CA VAL A 444 25.74 13.79 37.13
C VAL A 444 26.14 12.73 36.10
N HIS A 445 27.18 13.03 35.32
CA HIS A 445 27.90 12.03 34.53
C HIS A 445 29.18 11.68 35.29
N ASP A 446 29.19 10.52 35.95
CA ASP A 446 30.44 9.89 36.41
C ASP A 446 31.12 9.29 35.19
N ASN A 447 32.27 9.85 34.80
CA ASN A 447 33.31 9.17 34.04
C ASN A 447 34.57 10.06 33.98
N THR A 448 35.42 9.96 35.00
CA THR A 448 36.85 10.23 34.83
C THR A 448 37.65 9.19 35.58
N LEU A 449 38.42 8.43 34.79
CA LEU A 449 39.51 7.58 35.23
C LEU A 449 40.59 8.41 35.92
N ASP A 450 40.99 7.98 37.11
CA ASP A 450 42.19 8.46 37.79
C ASP A 450 43.45 7.97 37.06
N MET A 451 44.33 8.91 36.75
CA MET A 451 45.76 8.67 36.62
C MET A 451 46.52 9.76 37.38
N VAL A 452 47.52 9.28 38.14
CA VAL A 452 48.56 9.95 38.92
C VAL A 452 48.23 10.21 40.39
#